data_AF-A0A3D4XEB2-F1
#
_entry.id   AF-A0A3D4XEB2-F1
#
_cell.length_a   1.000
_cell.length_b   1.000
_cell.length_c   1.000
_cell.angle_alpha   90.00
_cell.angle_beta   90.00
_cell.angle_gamma   90.00
#
_symmetry.space_group_name_H-M   'P 1'
#
loop_
_entity.id
_entity.type
_entity.pdbx_description
1 polymer ?
#
loop_
_entity_poly.entity_id
_entity_poly.type
_entity_poly.pdbx_seq_one_letter_code
_entity_poly.pdbx_strand_id
1 'polypeptide(L)'
;MKKIEFTAMPVSSSVMPIAFDPSLCVGCNRCASVCQVDILLPDAEKGKHPVVMYPGECYYCGSCVMACPVEGAIRLRHPLMNQTKFVEIEGKNV
;
A
#
# COMPACT_ATOMS: atom_id res chain seq x y z
N MET A 1 16.28 5.65 31.60
CA MET A 1 16.01 4.59 30.59
C MET A 1 17.12 4.62 29.56
N LYS A 2 17.68 3.46 29.19
CA LYS A 2 18.64 3.41 28.07
C LYS A 2 17.87 3.64 26.77
N LYS A 3 18.36 4.55 25.94
CA LYS A 3 17.83 4.77 24.59
C LYS A 3 18.26 3.58 23.73
N ILE A 4 17.29 2.82 23.23
CA ILE A 4 17.55 1.73 22.28
C ILE A 4 17.27 2.30 20.90
N GLU A 5 18.25 2.20 20.00
CA GLU A 5 18.10 2.57 18.60
C GLU A 5 17.72 1.34 17.79
N PHE A 6 16.68 1.48 16.97
CA PHE A 6 16.19 0.44 16.08
C PHE A 6 16.41 0.87 14.64
N THR A 7 16.79 -0.09 13.79
CA THR A 7 16.94 0.11 12.35
C THR A 7 16.02 -0.86 11.60
N ALA A 8 15.56 -0.45 10.42
CA ALA A 8 14.72 -1.26 9.55
C ALA A 8 15.30 -1.25 8.14
N MET A 9 15.15 -2.37 7.42
CA MET A 9 15.59 -2.53 6.04
C MET A 9 14.46 -3.17 5.23
N PRO A 10 14.25 -2.76 3.96
CA PRO A 10 13.20 -3.34 3.14
C PRO A 10 13.39 -4.84 2.95
N VAL A 11 12.33 -5.60 3.19
CA VAL A 11 12.32 -7.05 2.98
C VAL A 11 11.96 -7.33 1.53
N SER A 12 12.78 -8.12 0.84
CA SER A 12 12.46 -8.57 -0.51
C SER A 12 11.24 -9.49 -0.49
N SER A 13 10.34 -9.31 -1.45
CA SER A 13 9.16 -10.16 -1.60
C SER A 13 8.78 -10.29 -3.06
N SER A 14 8.16 -11.41 -3.41
CA SER A 14 7.59 -11.64 -4.74
C SER A 14 6.27 -10.89 -4.95
N VAL A 15 5.64 -10.38 -3.88
CA VAL A 15 4.40 -9.62 -3.96
C VAL A 15 4.66 -8.11 -4.01
N MET A 16 3.80 -7.40 -4.74
CA MET A 16 3.78 -5.94 -4.81
C MET A 16 2.36 -5.45 -4.51
N PRO A 17 1.94 -5.44 -3.23
CA PRO A 17 0.58 -5.14 -2.84
C PRO A 17 0.23 -3.66 -3.03
N ILE A 18 1.20 -2.76 -2.83
CA ILE A 18 0.98 -1.32 -2.86
C ILE A 18 1.80 -0.70 -3.97
N ALA A 19 1.17 0.14 -4.78
CA ALA A 19 1.82 0.97 -5.78
C ALA A 19 1.40 2.43 -5.57
N PHE A 20 2.36 3.34 -5.64
CA PHE A 20 2.13 4.78 -5.56
C PHE A 20 2.23 5.42 -6.94
N ASP A 21 1.48 6.49 -7.15
CA ASP A 21 1.70 7.42 -8.26
C ASP A 21 2.52 8.62 -7.73
N PRO A 22 3.81 8.75 -8.10
CA PRO A 22 4.65 9.83 -7.58
C PRO A 22 4.20 11.23 -8.00
N SER A 23 3.42 11.35 -9.08
CA SER A 23 2.92 12.65 -9.56
C SER A 23 1.73 13.17 -8.74
N LEU A 24 1.03 12.28 -8.06
CA LEU A 24 -0.16 12.59 -7.25
C LEU A 24 0.11 12.52 -5.75
N CYS A 25 1.07 11.70 -5.31
CA CYS A 25 1.37 11.54 -3.91
C CYS A 25 1.96 12.82 -3.30
N VAL A 26 1.33 13.31 -2.23
CA VAL A 26 1.78 14.51 -1.50
C VAL A 26 2.61 14.18 -0.24
N GLY A 27 3.00 12.91 -0.05
CA GLY A 27 3.82 12.48 1.09
C GLY A 27 3.22 12.73 2.48
N CYS A 28 1.89 12.73 2.60
CA CYS A 28 1.21 13.03 3.87
C CYS A 28 1.23 11.89 4.90
N ASN A 29 1.70 10.69 4.53
CA ASN A 29 1.82 9.50 5.38
C ASN A 29 0.55 8.97 6.04
N ARG A 30 -0.65 9.46 5.69
CA ARG A 30 -1.91 8.93 6.24
C ARG A 30 -2.12 7.44 5.95
N CYS A 31 -1.68 6.97 4.78
CA CYS A 31 -1.68 5.55 4.43
C CYS A 31 -0.78 4.70 5.35
N ALA A 32 0.34 5.25 5.82
CA ALA A 32 1.20 4.59 6.80
C ALA A 32 0.52 4.55 8.18
N SER A 33 -0.05 5.67 8.63
CA SER A 33 -0.72 5.75 9.93
C SER A 33 -1.94 4.84 10.09
N VAL A 34 -2.64 4.52 8.99
CA VAL A 34 -3.83 3.64 9.03
C VAL A 34 -3.47 2.17 8.83
N CYS A 35 -2.22 1.85 8.49
CA CYS A 35 -1.80 0.47 8.29
C CYS A 35 -1.77 -0.27 9.62
N GLN A 36 -2.58 -1.32 9.77
CA GLN A 36 -2.67 -2.09 11.02
C GLN A 36 -1.53 -3.10 11.20
N VAL A 37 -0.65 -3.21 10.20
CA VAL A 37 0.45 -4.19 10.12
C VAL A 37 1.78 -3.52 9.73
N ASP A 38 1.86 -2.19 9.84
CA ASP A 38 3.09 -1.39 9.71
C ASP A 38 3.98 -1.68 8.47
N ILE A 39 3.38 -2.07 7.33
CA ILE A 39 4.16 -2.36 6.11
C ILE A 39 4.69 -1.11 5.40
N LEU A 40 4.20 0.07 5.79
CA LEU A 40 4.53 1.36 5.18
C LEU A 40 5.26 2.22 6.21
N LEU A 41 6.51 2.60 5.91
CA LEU A 41 7.28 3.52 6.74
C LEU A 41 7.44 4.87 6.01
N PRO A 42 7.36 6.02 6.72
CA PRO A 42 7.64 7.32 6.11
C PRO A 42 9.01 7.34 5.42
N ASP A 43 9.07 7.98 4.25
CA ASP A 43 10.33 8.21 3.55
C ASP A 43 11.22 9.18 4.35
N ALA A 44 12.53 9.07 4.16
CA ALA A 44 13.50 9.98 4.77
C ALA A 44 13.37 11.40 4.18
N GLU A 45 12.97 11.51 2.92
CA GLU A 45 12.68 12.78 2.25
C GLU A 45 11.20 13.16 2.38
N LYS A 46 10.95 14.37 2.90
CA LYS A 46 9.60 14.89 3.03
C LYS A 46 8.94 15.07 1.66
N GLY A 47 7.66 14.73 1.58
CA GLY A 47 6.86 14.85 0.36
C GLY A 47 6.92 13.62 -0.55
N LYS A 48 7.84 12.68 -0.33
CA LYS A 48 7.84 11.38 -1.01
C LYS A 48 6.80 10.44 -0.41
N HIS A 49 6.37 9.47 -1.22
CA HIS A 49 5.49 8.40 -0.75
C HIS A 49 6.20 7.54 0.30
N PRO A 50 5.47 6.88 1.22
CA PRO A 50 6.08 5.94 2.16
C PRO A 50 6.81 4.80 1.45
N VAL A 51 7.85 4.27 2.09
CA VAL A 51 8.54 3.06 1.67
C VAL A 51 7.70 1.84 2.06
N VAL A 52 7.51 0.92 1.11
CA VAL A 52 6.89 -0.39 1.38
C VAL A 52 7.95 -1.31 1.97
N MET A 53 8.00 -1.38 3.30
CA MET A 53 9.06 -2.06 4.05
C MET A 53 8.85 -3.58 4.13
N TYR A 54 7.61 -4.00 4.35
CA TYR A 54 7.23 -5.41 4.58
C TYR A 54 6.10 -5.84 3.65
N PRO A 55 6.31 -5.86 2.31
CA PRO A 55 5.25 -6.13 1.34
C PRO A 55 4.54 -7.48 1.55
N GLY A 56 5.25 -8.51 2.02
CA GLY A 56 4.68 -9.83 2.28
C GLY A 56 3.64 -9.88 3.41
N GLU A 57 3.68 -8.92 4.33
CA GLU A 57 2.80 -8.86 5.51
C GLU A 57 1.48 -8.12 5.20
N CYS A 58 1.27 -7.66 3.97
CA CYS A 58 0.06 -6.94 3.60
C CYS A 58 -1.17 -7.86 3.63
N TYR A 59 -2.20 -7.47 4.38
CA TYR A 59 -3.48 -8.20 4.45
C TYR A 59 -4.46 -7.84 3.34
N TYR A 60 -4.07 -6.93 2.44
CA TYR A 60 -4.91 -6.48 1.34
C TYR A 60 -6.26 -5.88 1.79
N CYS A 61 -6.31 -5.24 2.95
CA CYS A 61 -7.55 -4.67 3.50
C CYS A 61 -8.02 -3.38 2.82
N GLY A 62 -7.13 -2.67 2.13
CA GLY A 62 -7.46 -1.43 1.40
C GLY A 62 -7.57 -0.17 2.26
N SER A 63 -7.36 -0.22 3.57
CA SER A 63 -7.46 0.97 4.45
C SER A 63 -6.55 2.11 4.02
N CYS A 64 -5.36 1.80 3.51
CA CYS A 64 -4.41 2.79 2.99
C CYS A 64 -4.95 3.54 1.76
N VAL A 65 -5.72 2.87 0.89
CA VAL A 65 -6.36 3.48 -0.28
C VAL A 65 -7.54 4.34 0.17
N MET A 66 -8.39 3.83 1.05
CA MET A 66 -9.56 4.57 1.57
C MET A 66 -9.15 5.82 2.35
N ALA A 67 -8.04 5.77 3.08
CA ALA A 67 -7.58 6.91 3.86
C ALA A 67 -6.85 7.97 3.02
N CYS A 68 -6.38 7.64 1.81
CA CYS A 68 -5.61 8.57 1.01
C CYS A 68 -6.47 9.76 0.57
N PRO A 69 -6.07 11.02 0.88
CA PRO A 69 -6.87 12.19 0.53
C PRO A 69 -6.78 12.55 -0.96
N VAL A 70 -5.81 11.98 -1.68
CA VAL A 70 -5.62 12.20 -3.12
C VAL A 70 -6.02 10.91 -3.83
N GLU A 71 -7.11 10.98 -4.60
CA GLU A 71 -7.60 9.86 -5.38
C GLU A 71 -6.55 9.38 -6.38
N GLY A 72 -6.37 8.06 -6.50
CA GLY A 72 -5.43 7.45 -7.44
C GLY A 72 -3.94 7.52 -7.05
N ALA A 73 -3.56 8.28 -6.01
CA ALA A 73 -2.17 8.39 -5.57
C ALA A 73 -1.59 7.09 -4.99
N ILE A 74 -2.44 6.18 -4.53
CA ILE A 74 -2.08 4.85 -4.03
C ILE A 74 -3.07 3.83 -4.60
N ARG A 75 -2.56 2.66 -4.97
CA ARG A 75 -3.34 1.53 -5.48
C ARG A 75 -2.98 0.26 -4.71
N LEU A 76 -4.00 -0.51 -4.35
CA LEU A 76 -3.85 -1.86 -3.80
C LEU A 76 -4.02 -2.89 -4.92
N ARG A 77 -3.07 -3.81 -5.05
CA ARG A 77 -3.14 -4.96 -5.94
C ARG A 77 -3.36 -6.22 -5.11
N HIS A 78 -4.53 -6.83 -5.26
CA HIS A 78 -4.81 -8.14 -4.68
C HIS A 78 -3.95 -9.22 -5.38
N PRO A 79 -3.52 -10.27 -4.68
CA PRO A 79 -2.83 -11.39 -5.31
C PRO A 79 -3.80 -12.08 -6.29
N LEU A 80 -3.27 -12.75 -7.32
CA LEU A 80 -4.07 -13.35 -8.38
C LEU A 80 -5.18 -14.27 -7.84
N MET A 81 -4.89 -15.03 -6.79
CA MET A 81 -5.84 -15.93 -6.11
C MET A 81 -7.03 -15.20 -5.44
N ASN A 82 -6.92 -13.90 -5.17
CA ASN A 82 -7.98 -13.09 -4.58
C ASN A 82 -8.66 -12.15 -5.59
N GLN A 83 -8.29 -12.20 -6.87
CA GLN A 83 -8.92 -11.38 -7.90
C GLN A 83 -10.16 -12.08 -8.45
N THR A 84 -11.30 -11.41 -8.37
CA THR A 84 -12.54 -11.90 -8.99
C THR A 84 -12.38 -11.92 -10.51
N LYS A 85 -12.55 -13.09 -11.11
CA LYS A 85 -12.70 -13.21 -12.56
C LYS A 85 -14.13 -12.80 -12.94
N PHE A 86 -14.30 -11.55 -13.32
CA PHE A 86 -15.54 -11.12 -13.97
C PHE A 86 -15.60 -11.77 -15.35
N VAL A 87 -16.68 -12.50 -15.61
CA VAL A 87 -16.99 -13.07 -16.91
C VAL A 87 -18.27 -12.44 -17.41
N GLU A 88 -18.31 -12.11 -18.70
CA GLU A 88 -19.54 -11.67 -19.33
C GLU A 88 -20.55 -12.84 -19.30
N ILE A 89 -21.81 -12.52 -18.98
CA ILE A 89 -22.89 -13.50 -19.09
C ILE A 89 -23.38 -13.41 -20.54
N GLU A 90 -23.13 -14.45 -21.33
CA GLU A 90 -23.67 -14.53 -22.69
C GLU A 90 -25.19 -14.31 -22.67
N GLY A 91 -25.65 -13.30 -23.43
CA GLY A 91 -27.07 -13.04 -23.64
C GLY A 91 -27.78 -12.12 -22.65
N LYS A 92 -27.07 -11.49 -21.69
CA LYS A 92 -27.64 -10.38 -20.90
C LYS A 92 -26.93 -9.08 -21.24
N ASN A 93 -27.52 -8.32 -22.16
CA ASN A 93 -27.27 -6.89 -22.29
C ASN A 93 -27.70 -6.24 -20.97
N VAL A 94 -26.73 -5.84 -20.15
CA VAL A 94 -26.93 -4.87 -19.08
C VAL A 94 -26.71 -3.49 -19.67
#